data_AF-A0A0D0BIK5-F1
#
_entry.id   AF-A0A0D0BIK5-F1
#
_cell.length_a   1.000
_cell.length_b   1.000
_cell.length_c   1.000
_cell.angle_alpha   90.00
_cell.angle_beta   90.00
_cell.angle_gamma   90.00
#
_symmetry.space_group_name_H-M   'P 1'
#
loop_
_entity.id
_entity.type
_entity.pdbx_description
1 polymer ?
#
loop_
_entity_poly.entity_id
_entity_poly.type
_entity_poly.pdbx_seq_one_letter_code
_entity_poly.pdbx_strand_id
1 'polypeptide(L)'
;MVQSAIPLTDDLKKEIGQHFIFGFHGSTPFSGKGTDILTLTGPGYWAGNVIYMKRNVVEPESEDADAKLGRAEVLAGHIAGLQSHARKSGQTVGLGIGTDQEGGLVSAFSTAGVLTLL
;
A
#
# COMPACT_ATOMS: atom_id res chain seq x y z
N MET A 1 -34.44 22.17 -12.91
CA MET A 1 -33.71 21.18 -13.73
C MET A 1 -33.36 20.02 -12.82
N VAL A 2 -33.84 18.81 -13.10
CA VAL A 2 -33.37 17.61 -12.41
C VAL A 2 -32.00 17.30 -13.01
N GLN A 3 -30.95 17.47 -12.22
CA GLN A 3 -29.60 17.09 -12.64
C GLN A 3 -29.61 15.57 -12.81
N SER A 4 -29.57 15.08 -14.05
CA SER A 4 -29.46 13.65 -14.34
C SER A 4 -28.18 13.14 -13.70
N ALA A 5 -28.29 12.14 -12.82
CA ALA A 5 -27.14 11.54 -12.18
C ALA A 5 -26.19 11.00 -13.25
N ILE A 6 -24.94 11.45 -13.23
CA ILE A 6 -23.91 10.93 -14.14
C ILE A 6 -23.66 9.47 -13.73
N PRO A 7 -23.82 8.50 -14.64
CA PRO A 7 -23.57 7.11 -14.32
C PRO A 7 -22.08 6.90 -14.01
N LEU A 8 -21.81 6.26 -12.87
CA LEU A 8 -20.45 5.98 -12.41
C LEU A 8 -19.88 4.76 -13.16
N THR A 9 -19.34 5.01 -14.36
CA THR A 9 -18.67 4.00 -15.18
C THR A 9 -17.35 3.55 -14.54
N ASP A 10 -16.83 2.40 -14.97
CA ASP A 10 -15.57 1.87 -14.43
C ASP A 10 -14.37 2.74 -14.79
N ASP A 11 -14.38 3.38 -15.97
CA ASP A 11 -13.33 4.33 -16.35
C ASP A 11 -13.37 5.58 -15.44
N LEU A 12 -14.57 6.07 -15.12
CA LEU A 12 -14.72 7.17 -14.17
C LEU A 12 -14.30 6.78 -12.75
N LYS A 13 -14.59 5.54 -12.31
CA LYS A 13 -14.10 5.03 -11.01
C LYS A 13 -12.58 4.92 -10.98
N LYS A 14 -11.95 4.48 -12.07
CA LYS A 14 -10.49 4.40 -12.19
C LYS A 14 -9.86 5.78 -12.09
N GLU A 15 -10.44 6.78 -12.77
CA GLU A 15 -10.02 8.19 -12.68
C GLU A 15 -10.17 8.70 -11.24
N ILE A 16 -11.35 8.55 -10.65
CA ILE A 16 -11.62 8.93 -9.25
C ILE A 16 -10.63 8.26 -8.30
N GLY A 17 -10.36 6.96 -8.49
CA GLY A 17 -9.44 6.17 -7.68
C GLY A 17 -8.04 6.77 -7.63
N GLN A 18 -7.56 7.43 -8.69
CA GLN A 18 -6.23 8.07 -8.71
C GLN A 18 -6.09 9.22 -7.71
N HIS A 19 -7.21 9.78 -7.23
CA HIS A 19 -7.23 10.89 -6.28
C HIS A 19 -7.24 10.46 -4.82
N PHE A 20 -7.26 9.15 -4.54
CA PHE A 20 -7.28 8.64 -3.17
C PHE A 20 -5.97 7.94 -2.80
N ILE A 21 -5.60 8.09 -1.53
CA ILE A 21 -4.49 7.41 -0.88
C ILE A 21 -5.05 6.73 0.37
N PHE A 22 -4.85 5.42 0.48
CA PHE A 22 -5.29 4.64 1.65
C PHE A 22 -4.13 3.92 2.32
N GLY A 23 -4.15 3.89 3.65
CA GLY A 23 -3.30 3.01 4.44
C GLY A 23 -4.03 1.71 4.77
N PHE A 24 -3.27 0.68 5.15
CA PHE A 24 -3.83 -0.62 5.55
C PHE A 24 -3.30 -1.06 6.92
N HIS A 25 -3.99 -1.99 7.57
CA HIS A 25 -3.64 -2.48 8.90
C HIS A 25 -2.73 -3.72 8.83
N GLY A 26 -1.90 -3.93 9.85
CA GLY A 26 -1.01 -5.10 9.92
C GLY A 26 0.30 -4.93 9.14
N SER A 27 1.14 -5.97 9.18
CA SER A 27 2.50 -5.96 8.64
C SER A 27 2.58 -6.31 7.15
N THR A 28 1.50 -6.83 6.56
CA THR A 28 1.43 -7.27 5.16
C THR A 28 0.04 -6.99 4.56
N PRO A 29 -0.06 -6.64 3.26
CA PRO A 29 -1.33 -6.42 2.58
C PRO A 29 -2.03 -7.73 2.15
N PHE A 30 -1.39 -8.90 2.28
CA PHE A 30 -1.87 -10.16 1.71
C PHE A 30 -2.47 -11.13 2.74
N SER A 31 -2.56 -10.75 4.02
CA SER A 31 -3.18 -11.58 5.05
C SER A 31 -3.80 -10.74 6.17
N GLY A 32 -4.66 -11.37 6.96
CA GLY A 32 -5.30 -10.76 8.13
C GLY A 32 -6.04 -9.45 7.78
N LYS A 33 -5.86 -8.42 8.61
CA LYS A 33 -6.51 -7.11 8.44
C LYS A 33 -5.89 -6.24 7.33
N GLY A 34 -4.86 -6.71 6.65
CA GLY A 34 -4.23 -5.98 5.55
C GLY A 34 -4.94 -6.16 4.22
N THR A 35 -5.75 -7.20 4.08
CA THR A 35 -6.36 -7.60 2.80
C THR A 35 -7.38 -6.60 2.27
N ASP A 36 -7.92 -5.71 3.10
CA ASP A 36 -8.86 -4.67 2.69
C ASP A 36 -8.29 -3.77 1.58
N ILE A 37 -6.96 -3.58 1.56
CA ILE A 37 -6.30 -2.80 0.52
C ILE A 37 -6.38 -3.47 -0.87
N LEU A 38 -6.50 -4.80 -0.92
CA LEU A 38 -6.67 -5.54 -2.17
C LEU A 38 -8.07 -5.30 -2.76
N THR A 39 -9.08 -5.11 -1.91
CA THR A 39 -10.41 -4.68 -2.34
C THR A 39 -10.37 -3.26 -2.90
N LEU A 40 -9.72 -2.33 -2.18
CA LEU A 40 -9.65 -0.93 -2.61
C LEU A 40 -8.84 -0.73 -3.89
N THR A 41 -7.76 -1.49 -4.09
CA THR A 41 -6.94 -1.44 -5.32
C THR A 41 -7.48 -2.33 -6.44
N GLY A 42 -8.52 -3.13 -6.16
CA GLY A 42 -9.15 -4.06 -7.08
C GLY A 42 -10.38 -3.49 -7.82
N PRO A 43 -11.09 -4.36 -8.56
CA PRO A 43 -12.29 -3.97 -9.31
C PRO A 43 -13.37 -3.39 -8.41
N GLY A 44 -13.97 -2.27 -8.82
CA GLY A 44 -15.00 -1.55 -8.09
C GLY A 44 -14.52 -0.23 -7.48
N TYR A 45 -13.25 -0.14 -7.10
CA TYR A 45 -12.67 1.05 -6.47
C TYR A 45 -11.43 1.57 -7.18
N TRP A 46 -10.51 0.70 -7.61
CA TRP A 46 -9.27 1.05 -8.31
C TRP A 46 -8.48 2.20 -7.66
N ALA A 47 -8.42 2.25 -6.32
CA ALA A 47 -7.62 3.23 -5.60
C ALA A 47 -6.18 3.26 -6.13
N GLY A 48 -5.72 4.44 -6.52
CA GLY A 48 -4.46 4.64 -7.23
C GLY A 48 -3.23 4.68 -6.34
N ASN A 49 -3.40 4.85 -5.03
CA ASN A 49 -2.27 5.09 -4.15
C ASN A 49 -2.43 4.37 -2.80
N VAL A 50 -1.31 3.89 -2.27
CA VAL A 50 -1.21 3.21 -0.98
C VAL A 50 -0.13 3.90 -0.14
N ILE A 51 -0.44 4.21 1.11
CA ILE A 51 0.53 4.75 2.07
C ILE A 51 0.92 3.69 3.10
N TYR A 52 2.23 3.46 3.22
CA TYR A 52 2.82 2.65 4.27
C TYR A 52 3.09 3.53 5.49
N MET A 53 2.76 3.03 6.67
CA MET A 53 2.99 3.68 7.96
C MET A 53 3.85 2.79 8.84
N LYS A 54 4.29 3.28 10.01
CA LYS A 54 5.15 2.54 10.96
C LYS A 54 4.71 1.08 11.18
N ARG A 55 3.41 0.85 11.39
CA ARG A 55 2.83 -0.51 11.58
C ARG A 55 3.06 -1.48 10.43
N ASN A 56 3.27 -0.98 9.21
CA ASN A 56 3.47 -1.78 8.02
C ASN A 56 4.95 -2.09 7.78
N VAL A 57 5.87 -1.32 8.39
CA VAL A 57 7.32 -1.38 8.11
C VAL A 57 8.15 -1.88 9.29
N VAL A 58 7.65 -1.84 10.52
CA VAL A 58 8.31 -2.50 11.66
C VAL A 58 8.36 -4.01 11.46
N GLU A 59 9.43 -4.66 11.89
CA GLU A 59 9.49 -6.13 11.94
C GLU A 59 8.46 -6.64 12.96
N PRO A 60 7.64 -7.64 12.63
CA PRO A 60 6.82 -8.30 13.63
C PRO A 60 7.74 -8.94 14.67
N GLU A 61 7.36 -8.90 15.96
CA GLU A 61 8.13 -9.47 17.08
C GLU A 61 8.28 -11.01 17.04
N SER A 62 8.00 -11.68 15.90
CA SER A 62 8.07 -13.14 15.84
C SER A 62 9.52 -13.61 15.80
N GLU A 63 9.87 -14.44 16.78
CA GLU A 63 11.16 -15.10 17.02
C GLU A 63 11.59 -16.15 15.98
N ASP A 64 11.14 -16.04 14.73
CA ASP A 64 11.59 -16.94 13.67
C ASP A 64 12.96 -16.46 13.15
N ALA A 65 14.01 -16.88 13.87
CA ALA A 65 15.42 -16.64 13.55
C ALA A 65 15.87 -17.16 12.16
N ASP A 66 14.98 -17.85 11.44
CA ASP A 66 15.20 -18.42 10.10
C ASP A 66 14.68 -17.54 8.94
N ALA A 67 14.12 -16.36 9.21
CA ALA A 67 13.71 -15.42 8.18
C ALA A 67 14.94 -14.79 7.47
N LYS A 68 15.46 -15.48 6.46
CA LYS A 68 16.65 -15.10 5.66
C LYS A 68 16.57 -13.75 4.93
N LEU A 69 15.43 -13.06 4.95
CA LEU A 69 15.20 -11.83 4.21
C LEU A 69 15.01 -10.66 5.19
N GLY A 70 15.84 -9.62 5.05
CA GLY A 70 15.67 -8.40 5.83
C GLY A 70 14.36 -7.68 5.49
N ARG A 71 13.86 -6.84 6.41
CA ARG A 71 12.59 -6.13 6.25
C ARG A 71 12.42 -5.39 4.93
N ALA A 72 13.50 -4.81 4.38
CA ALA A 72 13.48 -4.12 3.10
C ALA A 72 13.04 -5.05 1.95
N GLU A 73 13.55 -6.28 1.91
CA GLU A 73 13.19 -7.27 0.89
C GLU A 73 11.73 -7.70 1.03
N VAL A 74 11.25 -7.89 2.26
CA VAL A 74 9.85 -8.20 2.54
C VAL A 74 8.92 -7.09 2.04
N LEU A 75 9.28 -5.82 2.29
CA LEU A 75 8.52 -4.67 1.82
C LEU A 75 8.57 -4.52 0.30
N ALA A 76 9.72 -4.79 -0.33
CA ALA A 76 9.83 -4.83 -1.78
C ALA A 76 8.88 -5.89 -2.37
N GLY A 77 8.81 -7.07 -1.76
CA GLY A 77 7.84 -8.12 -2.11
C GLY A 77 6.38 -7.67 -1.94
N HIS A 78 6.07 -6.95 -0.87
CA HIS A 78 4.74 -6.38 -0.67
C HIS A 78 4.35 -5.39 -1.76
N ILE A 79 5.25 -4.45 -2.07
CA ILE A 79 5.05 -3.44 -3.12
C ILE A 79 4.89 -4.12 -4.48
N ALA A 80 5.78 -5.05 -4.83
CA ALA A 80 5.71 -5.78 -6.11
C ALA A 80 4.39 -6.56 -6.24
N GLY A 81 3.94 -7.22 -5.18
CA GLY A 81 2.66 -7.95 -5.17
C GLY A 81 1.46 -7.02 -5.34
N LEU A 82 1.44 -5.86 -4.68
CA LEU A 82 0.38 -4.86 -4.84
C LEU A 82 0.33 -4.32 -6.26
N GLN A 83 1.49 -4.01 -6.86
CA GLN A 83 1.57 -3.57 -8.25
C GLN A 83 1.03 -4.65 -9.21
N SER A 84 1.38 -5.93 -8.97
CA SER A 84 0.87 -7.05 -9.75
C SER A 84 -0.66 -7.18 -9.64
N HIS A 85 -1.19 -7.07 -8.42
CA HIS A 85 -2.62 -7.13 -8.13
C HIS A 85 -3.39 -6.01 -8.83
N ALA A 86 -2.94 -4.76 -8.72
CA ALA A 86 -3.58 -3.62 -9.37
C ALA A 86 -3.56 -3.76 -10.90
N ARG A 87 -2.43 -4.15 -11.48
CA ARG A 87 -2.31 -4.39 -12.93
C ARG A 87 -3.27 -5.48 -13.41
N LYS A 88 -3.35 -6.61 -12.69
CA LYS A 88 -4.28 -7.71 -13.01
C LYS A 88 -5.74 -7.31 -12.84
N SER A 89 -6.03 -6.36 -11.96
CA SER A 89 -7.36 -5.77 -11.73
C SER A 89 -7.77 -4.73 -12.78
N GLY A 90 -6.91 -4.45 -13.76
CA GLY A 90 -7.20 -3.56 -14.88
C GLY A 90 -6.89 -2.08 -14.62
N GLN A 91 -6.06 -1.75 -13.61
CA GLN A 91 -5.47 -0.42 -13.53
C GLN A 91 -4.51 -0.19 -14.71
N THR A 92 -4.58 1.02 -15.26
CA THR A 92 -3.76 1.47 -16.40
C THR A 92 -2.48 2.18 -15.95
N VAL A 93 -2.47 2.72 -14.73
CA VAL A 93 -1.34 3.41 -14.10
C VAL A 93 -0.87 2.55 -12.92
N GLY A 94 0.44 2.55 -12.63
CA GLY A 94 0.97 1.86 -11.45
C GLY A 94 0.55 2.57 -10.16
N LEU A 95 0.45 1.82 -9.07
CA LEU A 95 0.10 2.40 -7.77
C LEU A 95 1.17 3.40 -7.31
N GLY A 96 0.75 4.57 -6.85
CA GLY A 96 1.60 5.45 -6.05
C GLY A 96 1.84 4.83 -4.68
N ILE A 97 3.10 4.67 -4.28
CA ILE A 97 3.48 4.13 -2.97
C ILE A 97 4.11 5.26 -2.15
N GLY A 98 3.40 5.66 -1.08
CA GLY A 98 3.83 6.72 -0.18
C GLY A 98 4.25 6.20 1.19
N THR A 99 5.02 7.01 1.91
CA THR A 99 5.36 6.83 3.33
C THR A 99 5.79 8.16 3.92
N ASP A 100 5.60 8.33 5.24
CA ASP A 100 6.11 9.49 5.97
C ASP A 100 7.57 9.24 6.39
N GLN A 101 8.51 9.76 5.61
CA GLN A 101 9.95 9.61 5.82
C GLN A 101 10.63 10.99 5.85
N GLU A 102 10.24 11.80 6.83
CA GLU A 102 10.73 13.18 7.01
C GLU A 102 12.10 13.22 7.71
N GLY A 103 12.45 12.13 8.42
CA GLY A 103 13.63 12.04 9.28
C GLY A 103 13.30 12.38 10.74
N GLY A 104 14.31 12.32 11.61
CA GLY A 104 14.14 12.63 13.04
C GLY A 104 13.01 11.81 13.70
N LEU A 105 12.02 12.52 14.27
CA LEU A 105 10.88 11.92 14.99
C LEU A 105 9.78 11.36 14.08
N VAL A 106 9.73 11.77 12.81
CA VAL A 106 8.73 11.34 11.82
C VAL A 106 9.44 10.57 10.71
N SER A 107 9.75 9.32 11.03
CA SER A 107 10.45 8.42 10.12
C SER A 107 9.81 7.05 10.32
N ALA A 108 8.97 6.65 9.36
CA ALA A 108 8.30 5.35 9.43
C ALA A 108 9.32 4.20 9.58
N PHE A 109 10.50 4.35 8.97
CA PHE A 109 11.61 3.41 9.03
C PHE A 109 12.60 3.65 10.19
N SER A 110 12.23 4.35 11.27
CA SER A 110 13.17 4.76 12.35
C SER A 110 13.51 3.69 13.42
N THR A 111 13.47 2.40 13.12
CA THR A 111 13.80 1.33 14.09
C THR A 111 15.24 0.82 13.91
N ALA A 112 15.84 0.32 15.00
CA ALA A 112 17.14 -0.35 14.95
C ALA A 112 17.11 -1.44 13.86
N GLY A 113 18.08 -1.39 12.93
CA GLY A 113 18.13 -2.25 11.75
C GLY A 113 17.85 -1.55 10.42
N VAL A 114 17.37 -0.31 10.43
CA VAL A 114 17.36 0.54 9.23
C VAL A 114 18.58 1.47 9.26
N LEU A 115 19.52 1.24 8.34
CA LEU A 115 20.67 2.10 8.11
C LEU A 115 20.22 3.55 7.80
N THR A 116 20.20 4.42 8.80
CA THR A 116 20.52 5.82 8.57
C THR A 116 22.04 5.89 8.38
N LEU A 117 22.48 5.97 7.12
CA LEU A 117 23.83 6.37 6.78
C LEU A 117 24.08 7.75 7.40
N LEU A 118 24.93 7.79 8.42
CA LEU A 118 25.74 8.96 8.80
C LEU A 118 27.15 8.74 8.27
#